data_AF-A0A943NSZ1-F1
#
_entry.id   AF-A0A943NSZ1-F1
#
_cell.length_a   1.000
_cell.length_b   1.000
_cell.length_c   1.000
_cell.angle_alpha   90.00
_cell.angle_beta   90.00
_cell.angle_gamma   90.00
#
_symmetry.space_group_name_H-M   'P 1'
#
loop_
_entity.id
_entity.type
_entity.pdbx_description
1 polymer ?
#
loop_
_entity_poly.entity_id
_entity_poly.type
_entity_poly.pdbx_seq_one_letter_code
_entity_poly.pdbx_strand_id
1 'polypeptide(L)'
;MKIYVVKDEKVGYMNVVLDHNDEVARLNFGKGFFNAKPELGRLEDYSLYSVADFTVDEGVINVTEPKFVINGLTAYNELVTLINSRNIEVLKGDDDIANLDMEKESC
;
A
#
# COMPACT_ATOMS: atom_id res chain seq x y z
N MET A 1 -8.04 8.95 12.68
CA MET A 1 -6.77 8.39 12.18
C MET A 1 -6.51 7.10 12.92
N LYS A 2 -5.71 6.20 12.36
CA LYS A 2 -5.28 4.97 12.99
C LYS A 2 -3.78 4.99 13.23
N ILE A 3 -3.38 4.39 14.34
CA ILE A 3 -1.98 4.21 14.72
C ILE A 3 -1.61 2.78 14.40
N TYR A 4 -0.55 2.64 13.61
CA TYR A 4 0.01 1.36 13.23
C TYR A 4 1.45 1.26 13.69
N VAL A 5 1.92 0.02 13.80
CA VAL A 5 3.31 -0.31 14.09
C VAL A 5 3.83 -1.22 13.00
N VAL A 6 4.94 -0.83 12.38
CA VAL A 6 5.78 -1.72 11.57
C VAL A 6 6.75 -2.40 12.51
N LYS A 7 6.64 -3.73 12.62
CA LYS A 7 7.51 -4.57 13.42
C LYS A 7 8.45 -5.33 12.50
N ASP A 8 9.75 -5.25 12.80
CA ASP A 8 10.75 -6.20 12.31
C ASP A 8 10.67 -7.46 13.18
N GLU A 9 10.19 -8.55 12.59
CA GLU A 9 10.00 -9.84 13.25
C GLU A 9 11.30 -10.49 13.69
N LYS A 10 12.42 -10.14 13.04
CA LYS A 10 13.72 -10.74 13.29
C LYS A 10 14.50 -10.04 14.40
N VAL A 11 14.52 -8.71 14.40
CA VAL A 11 15.27 -7.94 15.41
C VAL A 11 14.37 -7.30 16.48
N GLY A 12 13.05 -7.33 16.31
CA GLY A 12 12.09 -6.76 17.26
C GLY A 12 12.02 -5.23 17.23
N TYR A 13 12.64 -4.58 16.25
CA TYR A 13 12.56 -3.14 16.08
C TYR A 13 11.16 -2.72 15.62
N MET A 14 10.64 -1.63 16.17
CA MET A 14 9.29 -1.16 15.92
C MET A 14 9.29 0.31 15.51
N ASN A 15 8.61 0.62 14.41
CA ASN A 15 8.35 1.99 13.97
C ASN A 15 6.85 2.28 14.01
N VAL A 16 6.46 3.43 14.53
CA VAL A 16 5.06 3.88 14.53
C VAL A 16 4.78 4.61 13.22
N VAL A 17 3.64 4.29 12.59
CA VAL A 17 3.13 4.98 11.40
C VAL A 17 1.67 5.37 11.62
N LEU A 18 1.26 6.49 11.03
CA LEU A 18 -0.08 7.05 11.16
C LEU A 18 -0.74 7.07 9.79
N ASP A 19 -1.92 6.49 9.70
CA ASP A 19 -2.67 6.42 8.45
C ASP A 19 -4.17 6.59 8.67
N HIS A 20 -4.91 6.78 7.59
CA HIS A 20 -6.35 7.06 7.65
C HIS A 20 -7.18 5.81 7.93
N ASN A 21 -6.79 4.69 7.32
CA ASN A 21 -7.47 3.40 7.42
C ASN A 21 -6.52 2.26 6.98
N ASP A 22 -6.97 1.01 7.14
CA ASP A 22 -6.15 -0.18 6.91
C ASP A 22 -5.75 -0.33 5.44
N GLU A 23 -6.60 0.10 4.50
CA GLU A 23 -6.32 0.03 3.06
C GLU A 23 -5.18 0.96 2.66
N VAL A 24 -5.25 2.22 3.10
CA VAL A 24 -4.20 3.22 2.86
C VAL A 24 -2.89 2.81 3.54
N ALA A 25 -2.97 2.32 4.78
CA ALA A 25 -1.80 1.87 5.54
C ALA A 25 -1.08 0.70 4.84
N ARG A 26 -1.82 -0.31 4.36
CA ARG A 26 -1.26 -1.43 3.58
C ARG A 26 -0.53 -0.96 2.33
N LEU A 27 -1.13 -0.04 1.59
CA LEU A 27 -0.55 0.50 0.37
C LEU A 27 0.72 1.31 0.65
N ASN A 28 0.68 2.18 1.67
CA ASN A 28 1.84 3.00 2.07
C ASN A 28 2.98 2.14 2.61
N PHE A 29 2.67 1.09 3.37
CA PHE A 29 3.64 0.11 3.82
C PHE A 29 4.31 -0.61 2.64
N GLY A 30 3.53 -1.10 1.67
CA GLY A 30 4.07 -1.66 0.42
C GLY A 30 4.95 -0.68 -0.36
N LYS A 31 4.56 0.61 -0.42
CA LYS A 31 5.33 1.66 -1.11
C LYS A 31 6.69 1.91 -0.45
N GLY A 32 6.77 1.78 0.87
CA GLY A 32 8.02 1.87 1.62
C GLY A 32 9.08 0.93 1.05
N PHE A 33 8.69 -0.30 0.70
CA PHE A 33 9.59 -1.30 0.11
C PHE A 33 9.88 -1.07 -1.37
N PHE A 34 8.91 -0.55 -2.12
CA PHE A 34 9.10 -0.23 -3.53
C PHE A 34 10.16 0.87 -3.73
N ASN A 35 10.16 1.89 -2.88
CA ASN A 35 11.08 3.03 -3.00
C ASN A 35 12.45 2.77 -2.37
N ALA A 36 12.53 1.94 -1.32
CA ALA A 36 13.73 1.87 -0.49
C ALA A 36 14.93 1.15 -1.14
N LYS A 37 14.72 0.31 -2.18
CA LYS A 37 15.64 -0.80 -2.54
C LYS A 37 15.90 -1.67 -1.31
N PRO A 38 15.46 -2.93 -1.26
CA PRO A 38 15.51 -3.75 -0.05
C PRO A 38 16.95 -4.21 0.26
N GLU A 39 17.82 -3.28 0.67
CA GLU A 39 19.15 -3.55 1.21
C GLU A 39 19.09 -3.77 2.73
N LEU A 40 17.95 -3.46 3.38
CA LEU A 40 17.78 -3.49 4.83
C LEU A 40 17.17 -4.80 5.41
N GLY A 41 16.62 -5.70 4.59
CA GLY A 41 16.06 -6.96 5.10
C GLY A 41 15.17 -7.69 4.10
N ARG A 42 14.71 -8.90 4.45
CA ARG A 42 13.73 -9.63 3.64
C ARG A 42 12.34 -9.06 3.89
N LEU A 43 11.55 -8.88 2.84
CA LEU A 43 10.19 -8.31 2.97
C LEU A 43 9.28 -9.13 3.91
N GLU A 44 9.52 -10.44 4.01
CA GLU A 44 8.82 -11.36 4.91
C GLU A 44 9.10 -11.09 6.40
N ASP A 45 10.21 -10.41 6.72
CA ASP A 45 10.62 -10.12 8.09
C ASP A 45 9.85 -8.92 8.68
N TYR A 46 9.06 -8.19 7.88
CA TYR A 46 8.33 -7.02 8.34
C TYR A 46 6.83 -7.27 8.39
N SER A 47 6.18 -6.82 9.46
CA SER A 47 4.72 -6.91 9.62
C SER A 47 4.13 -5.60 10.09
N LEU A 48 2.93 -5.28 9.60
CA LEU A 48 2.15 -4.11 9.99
C LEU A 48 1.04 -4.54 10.95
N TYR A 49 0.94 -3.84 12.08
CA TYR A 49 -0.07 -4.05 13.10
C TYR A 49 -0.86 -2.77 13.34
N SER A 50 -2.18 -2.86 13.52
CA SER A 50 -3.02 -1.77 14.04
C SER A 50 -3.02 -1.85 15.56
N VAL A 51 -2.76 -0.73 16.25
CA VAL A 51 -2.60 -0.72 17.71
C VAL A 51 -3.47 0.31 18.45
N ALA A 52 -3.98 1.32 17.74
CA ALA A 52 -4.90 2.27 18.32
C ALA A 52 -5.69 3.04 17.26
N ASP A 53 -6.85 3.56 17.68
CA ASP A 53 -7.58 4.58 16.95
C ASP A 53 -7.34 5.94 17.62
N PHE A 54 -7.06 6.96 16.81
CA PHE A 54 -6.89 8.34 17.26
C PHE A 54 -7.99 9.23 16.70
N THR A 55 -8.77 9.81 17.61
CA THR A 55 -9.85 10.75 17.31
C THR A 55 -9.40 12.17 17.64
N VAL A 56 -9.23 13.00 16.61
CA VAL A 56 -8.78 14.39 16.77
C VAL A 56 -9.81 15.23 17.53
N ASP A 57 -11.11 15.02 17.22
CA ASP A 57 -12.21 15.82 17.79
C ASP A 57 -12.32 15.67 19.31
N GLU A 58 -11.98 14.50 19.83
CA GLU A 58 -12.03 14.19 21.26
C GLU A 58 -10.64 14.27 21.92
N GLY A 59 -9.56 14.35 21.12
CA GLY A 59 -8.19 14.28 21.61
C GLY A 59 -7.83 12.94 22.28
N VAL A 60 -8.58 11.88 21.97
CA VAL A 60 -8.46 10.56 22.63
C VAL A 60 -7.72 9.57 21.73
N ILE A 61 -6.81 8.81 22.34
CA ILE A 61 -6.22 7.60 21.76
C ILE A 61 -6.90 6.40 22.41
N ASN A 62 -7.63 5.63 21.61
CA ASN A 62 -8.22 4.38 22.01
C ASN A 62 -7.23 3.26 21.69
N VAL A 63 -6.43 2.87 22.68
CA VAL A 63 -5.48 1.77 22.55
C VAL A 63 -6.25 0.45 22.44
N THR A 64 -5.92 -0.34 21.44
CA THR A 64 -6.52 -1.65 21.18
C THR A 64 -5.44 -2.73 21.23
N GLU A 65 -5.87 -3.99 21.34
CA GLU A 65 -4.93 -5.11 21.21
C GLU A 65 -4.30 -5.09 19.80
N PRO A 66 -2.96 -5.29 19.68
CA PRO A 66 -2.30 -5.29 18.39
C PRO A 66 -2.93 -6.30 17.42
N LYS A 67 -3.51 -5.78 16.34
CA LYS A 67 -4.13 -6.60 15.30
C LYS A 67 -3.21 -6.68 14.09
N PHE A 68 -2.85 -7.90 13.69
CA PHE A 68 -2.10 -8.11 12.44
C PHE A 68 -2.90 -7.60 11.24
N VAL A 69 -2.24 -6.80 10.40
CA VAL A 69 -2.84 -6.24 9.19
C VAL A 69 -2.29 -6.96 7.95
N ILE A 70 -0.97 -6.96 7.76
CA ILE A 70 -0.31 -7.55 6.59
C ILE A 70 1.20 -7.74 6.84
N ASN A 71 1.83 -8.70 6.16
CA ASN A 71 3.30 -8.81 6.10
C ASN A 71 3.86 -8.02 4.90
N GLY A 72 5.15 -7.67 4.93
CA GLY A 72 5.79 -6.81 3.94
C GLY A 72 5.80 -7.43 2.53
N LEU A 73 6.01 -8.74 2.41
CA LEU A 73 6.01 -9.42 1.12
C LEU A 73 4.63 -9.34 0.44
N THR A 74 3.55 -9.63 1.18
CA THR A 74 2.19 -9.54 0.67
C THR A 74 1.83 -8.09 0.34
N ALA A 75 2.18 -7.12 1.19
CA ALA A 75 1.91 -5.71 0.94
C ALA A 75 2.62 -5.19 -0.33
N TYR A 76 3.87 -5.58 -0.53
CA TYR A 76 4.63 -5.25 -1.74
C TYR A 76 3.98 -5.85 -2.99
N ASN A 77 3.60 -7.13 -2.94
CA ASN A 77 2.95 -7.79 -4.07
C ASN A 77 1.61 -7.13 -4.43
N GLU A 78 0.79 -6.78 -3.44
CA GLU A 78 -0.47 -6.05 -3.66
C GLU A 78 -0.24 -4.70 -4.36
N LEU A 79 0.78 -3.95 -3.94
CA LEU A 79 1.15 -2.71 -4.59
C LEU A 79 1.58 -2.92 -6.04
N VAL A 80 2.46 -3.88 -6.30
CA VAL A 80 2.96 -4.17 -7.65
C VAL A 80 1.80 -4.60 -8.56
N THR A 81 0.90 -5.46 -8.07
CA THR A 81 -0.31 -5.86 -8.80
C THR A 81 -1.18 -4.65 -9.14
N LEU A 82 -1.39 -3.73 -8.19
CA LEU A 82 -2.18 -2.51 -8.42
C LEU A 82 -1.53 -1.57 -9.44
N ILE A 83 -0.21 -1.39 -9.37
CA ILE A 83 0.53 -0.56 -10.35
C ILE A 83 0.39 -1.18 -11.74
N ASN A 84 0.59 -2.49 -11.85
CA ASN A 84 0.49 -3.19 -13.13
C ASN A 84 -0.93 -3.17 -13.68
N SER A 85 -1.97 -3.31 -12.86
CA SER A 85 -3.36 -3.26 -13.33
C SER A 85 -3.71 -1.88 -13.90
N ARG A 86 -3.26 -0.80 -13.24
CA ARG A 86 -3.46 0.57 -13.74
C ARG A 86 -2.67 0.84 -15.02
N ASN A 87 -1.45 0.33 -15.12
CA ASN A 87 -0.66 0.44 -16.36
C ASN A 87 -1.33 -0.32 -17.52
N ILE A 88 -1.94 -1.47 -17.25
CA ILE A 88 -2.69 -2.24 -18.26
C ILE A 88 -3.95 -1.48 -18.70
N GLU A 89 -4.68 -0.83 -17.79
CA GLU A 89 -5.85 -0.01 -18.14
C GLU A 89 -5.46 1.18 -19.02
N VAL A 90 -4.31 1.82 -18.75
CA VAL A 90 -3.77 2.89 -19.62
C VAL A 90 -3.48 2.34 -21.02
N LEU A 91 -2.85 1.17 -21.13
CA LEU A 91 -2.57 0.54 -22.43
C LEU A 91 -3.85 0.17 -23.19
N LYS A 92 -4.92 -0.26 -22.50
CA LYS A 92 -6.22 -0.56 -23.12
C LYS A 92 -7.00 0.69 -23.56
N GLY A 93 -6.73 1.84 -22.96
CA GLY A 93 -7.34 3.12 -23.32
C GLY A 93 -6.75 3.77 -24.59
N ASP A 94 -5.59 3.30 -25.06
CA ASP A 94 -4.97 3.76 -26.31
C ASP A 94 -5.50 3.01 -27.56
N ASP A 95 -6.11 1.84 -27.39
CA ASP A 95 -6.68 1.06 -28.51
C ASP A 95 -7.96 1.70 -29.10
N ASP A 96 -8.61 2.61 -28.38
CA ASP A 96 -9.79 3.34 -28.89
C ASP A 96 -9.43 4.51 -29.81
N ILE A 97 -8.17 4.98 -29.80
CA ILE A 97 -7.72 6.08 -30.68
C ILE A 97 -7.37 5.53 -32.06
N ALA A 98 -6.87 4.30 -32.16
CA ALA A 98 -6.49 3.68 -33.44
C ALA A 98 -7.70 3.38 -34.36
N ASN A 99 -8.91 3.23 -33.81
CA ASN A 99 -10.11 2.96 -34.60
C ASN A 99 -10.86 4.23 -35.06
N LEU A 100 -10.59 5.39 -34.47
CA LEU A 100 -11.20 6.68 -34.88
C LEU A 100 -10.56 7.28 -36.14
N ASP A 101 -9.32 6.93 -36.45
CA ASP A 101 -8.61 7.41 -37.64
C ASP A 101 -8.89 6.56 -38.88
N MET A 102 -9.30 5.29 -38.73
CA MET A 102 -9.66 4.43 -39.86
C MET A 102 -11.05 4.73 -40.46
N GLU A 103 -11.97 5.34 -39.71
CA GLU A 103 -13.30 5.70 -40.22
C GLU A 103 -13.33 7.03 -41.00
N LYS A 104 -12.24 7.81 -41.00
CA LYS A 104 -12.19 9.11 -41.70
C LYS A 104 -11.59 9.08 -43.11
N GLU A 105 -11.03 7.95 -43.55
CA GLU A 105 -10.49 7.80 -44.92
C GLU A 105 -11.44 7.08 -45.90
N SER A 106 -12.66 6.73 -45.48
CA SER A 106 -13.70 6.21 -46.37
C SER A 106 -14.81 7.22 -46.63
N CYS A 107 -14.49 8.30 -47.34
CA CYS A 107 -15.45 9.18 -48.05
C CYS A 107 -14.85 9.68 -49.36
#